data_AF-A0A8J3DLS3-F1
#
_entry.id   AF-A0A8J3DLS3-F1
#
_cell.length_a   1.000
_cell.length_b   1.000
_cell.length_c   1.000
_cell.angle_alpha   90.00
_cell.angle_beta   90.00
_cell.angle_gamma   90.00
#
_symmetry.space_group_name_H-M   'P 1'
#
loop_
_entity.id
_entity.type
_entity.pdbx_description
1 polymer ?
#
loop_
_entity_poly.entity_id
_entity_poly.type
_entity_poly.pdbx_seq_one_letter_code
_entity_poly.pdbx_strand_id
1 'polypeptide(L)'
;MHLYRILIIAITLASSCMTWAQEPQPMVDCQLSLYYVGGRARGAQAVAQEGERASETLYYSTNGQMKGVTIKSGQRTPEFSYVGPLEFKLYRKTGTDNVGQPIYSPVGKYQLLPGIRRMMISMIDQGTRFSLIPIDLSKAQEQKNNALIFNLSSMPIVCQAGEKQFNLDPLQSKTISLSSVKSDLQFEIKCAIQVDNEWSLVYSGSQTIRKGNYYVFLLMPDDDGKTYRIVRFRT
;
A
#
# COMPACT_ATOMS: atom_id res chain seq x y z
N MET A 1 -61.25 12.86 -43.69
CA MET A 1 -59.81 13.19 -43.60
C MET A 1 -59.57 13.81 -42.23
N HIS A 2 -58.57 13.34 -41.47
CA HIS A 2 -58.17 13.79 -40.09
C HIS A 2 -58.69 12.99 -38.89
N LEU A 3 -58.28 11.72 -38.77
CA LEU A 3 -58.36 11.00 -37.48
C LEU A 3 -57.22 9.97 -37.26
N TYR A 4 -56.11 10.10 -37.98
CA TYR A 4 -54.96 9.18 -37.92
C TYR A 4 -53.61 9.87 -37.62
N ARG A 5 -53.61 10.98 -36.88
CA ARG A 5 -52.37 11.72 -36.55
C ARG A 5 -52.08 11.90 -35.05
N ILE A 6 -52.87 11.30 -34.17
CA ILE A 6 -52.68 11.45 -32.71
C ILE A 6 -52.13 10.15 -32.04
N LEU A 7 -51.91 9.07 -32.79
CA LEU A 7 -51.45 7.79 -32.23
C LEU A 7 -49.96 7.46 -32.48
N ILE A 8 -49.12 8.45 -32.81
CA ILE A 8 -47.66 8.25 -33.01
C ILE A 8 -46.81 9.15 -32.08
N ILE A 9 -47.43 9.89 -31.15
CA ILE A 9 -46.69 10.70 -30.16
C ILE A 9 -46.70 10.04 -28.75
N ALA A 10 -47.44 8.95 -28.57
CA ALA A 10 -47.52 8.25 -27.27
C ALA A 10 -46.49 7.11 -27.09
N ILE A 11 -45.65 6.79 -28.08
CA ILE A 11 -44.61 5.74 -27.98
C ILE A 11 -43.19 6.33 -27.89
N THR A 12 -43.03 7.65 -27.99
CA THR A 12 -41.72 8.35 -27.92
C THR A 12 -41.47 9.09 -26.60
N LEU A 13 -42.18 8.75 -25.52
CA LEU A 13 -41.95 9.31 -24.17
C LEU A 13 -41.87 8.25 -23.06
N ALA A 14 -41.57 6.99 -23.40
CA ALA A 14 -41.25 5.93 -22.45
C ALA A 14 -39.79 5.45 -22.54
N SER A 15 -38.90 6.25 -23.14
CA SER A 15 -37.44 6.02 -23.08
C SER A 15 -36.75 6.80 -21.95
N SER A 16 -37.55 7.36 -21.04
CA SER A 16 -37.09 8.10 -19.87
C SER A 16 -36.44 7.17 -18.87
N CYS A 17 -35.13 7.32 -18.68
CA CYS A 17 -34.34 6.76 -17.58
C CYS A 17 -34.37 5.23 -17.43
N MET A 18 -33.74 4.52 -18.37
CA MET A 18 -32.85 3.45 -17.91
C MET A 18 -31.62 4.12 -17.28
N THR A 19 -31.76 4.61 -16.04
CA THR A 19 -30.60 4.68 -15.15
C THR A 19 -30.10 3.26 -15.08
N TRP A 20 -28.97 3.00 -15.74
CA TRP A 20 -28.19 1.80 -15.51
C TRP A 20 -27.90 1.82 -14.01
N ALA A 21 -28.69 1.08 -13.24
CA ALA A 21 -28.39 0.85 -11.84
C ALA A 21 -27.03 0.16 -11.88
N GLN A 22 -25.97 0.91 -11.57
CA GLN A 22 -24.65 0.33 -11.36
C GLN A 22 -24.88 -0.82 -10.40
N GLU A 23 -24.60 -2.05 -10.85
CA GLU A 23 -24.70 -3.21 -10.00
C GLU A 23 -23.96 -2.87 -8.70
N PRO A 24 -24.58 -3.14 -7.53
CA PRO A 24 -23.97 -2.80 -6.26
C PRO A 24 -22.61 -3.47 -6.22
N GLN A 25 -21.55 -2.66 -6.25
CA GLN A 25 -20.20 -3.20 -6.25
C GLN A 25 -20.02 -4.00 -4.96
N PRO A 26 -19.41 -5.20 -5.03
CA PRO A 26 -19.14 -5.99 -3.85
C PRO A 26 -18.37 -5.13 -2.85
N MET A 27 -18.95 -4.99 -1.66
CA MET A 27 -18.36 -4.24 -0.57
C MET A 27 -17.47 -5.14 0.27
N VAL A 28 -16.43 -4.56 0.85
CA VAL A 28 -15.56 -5.21 1.82
C VAL A 28 -15.55 -4.40 3.11
N ASP A 29 -15.53 -5.10 4.23
CA ASP A 29 -15.27 -4.56 5.56
C ASP A 29 -13.91 -5.08 6.03
N CYS A 30 -12.94 -4.17 6.18
CA CYS A 30 -11.60 -4.53 6.62
C CYS A 30 -10.92 -3.42 7.44
N GLN A 31 -9.93 -3.82 8.24
CA GLN A 31 -9.03 -2.89 8.91
C GLN A 31 -7.84 -2.58 8.01
N LEU A 32 -7.65 -1.31 7.69
CA LEU A 32 -6.53 -0.83 6.88
C LEU A 32 -5.55 -0.01 7.72
N SER A 33 -4.29 -0.05 7.33
CA SER A 33 -3.28 0.90 7.78
C SER A 33 -2.37 1.22 6.60
N LEU A 34 -1.86 2.45 6.56
CA LEU A 34 -1.00 2.90 5.48
C LEU A 34 0.41 3.08 6.01
N TYR A 35 1.41 2.64 5.24
CA TYR A 35 2.81 2.94 5.51
C TYR A 35 3.38 3.78 4.38
N TYR A 36 3.76 5.02 4.65
CA TYR A 36 4.39 5.85 3.65
C TYR A 36 5.89 5.55 3.57
N VAL A 37 6.29 4.87 2.49
CA VAL A 37 7.67 4.63 2.10
C VAL A 37 8.26 5.97 1.67
N GLY A 38 8.72 6.75 2.64
CA GLY A 38 9.28 8.06 2.37
C GLY A 38 10.57 7.97 1.55
N GLY A 39 10.68 8.75 0.48
CA GLY A 39 11.97 9.10 -0.11
C GLY A 39 12.72 10.07 0.81
N ARG A 40 14.05 9.99 0.89
CA ARG A 40 14.80 11.14 1.41
C ARG A 40 14.62 12.26 0.38
N ALA A 41 14.43 13.48 0.89
CA ALA A 41 14.23 14.64 0.03
C ALA A 41 15.35 14.69 -1.03
N ARG A 42 14.96 14.83 -2.30
CA ARG A 42 15.90 15.04 -3.41
C ARG A 42 16.79 16.26 -3.10
N GLY A 43 18.08 16.03 -2.88
CA GLY A 43 19.12 17.06 -2.95
C GLY A 43 19.47 17.76 -1.64
N ALA A 44 20.76 18.07 -1.51
CA ALA A 44 21.41 18.78 -0.40
C ALA A 44 20.92 20.23 -0.15
N GLN A 45 19.87 20.70 -0.85
CA GLN A 45 19.18 21.96 -0.56
C GLN A 45 17.95 21.79 0.34
N ALA A 46 17.51 20.55 0.61
CA ALA A 46 16.44 20.27 1.58
C ALA A 46 16.94 20.10 3.04
N VAL A 47 18.25 20.23 3.27
CA VAL A 47 18.89 20.02 4.59
C VAL A 47 18.70 21.24 5.51
N ALA A 48 18.17 22.37 5.01
CA ALA A 48 17.86 23.54 5.84
C ALA A 48 16.44 23.54 6.44
N GLN A 49 15.62 22.50 6.22
CA GLN A 49 14.29 22.33 6.85
C GLN A 49 14.16 20.96 7.53
N GLU A 50 15.22 20.48 8.19
CA GLU A 50 15.13 19.36 9.12
C GLU A 50 14.43 19.83 10.41
N GLY A 51 13.09 19.80 10.40
CA GLY A 51 12.25 20.07 11.58
C GLY A 51 10.87 19.41 11.53
N GLU A 52 10.29 19.23 10.34
CA GLU A 52 9.01 18.54 10.16
C GLU A 52 9.14 17.44 9.12
N ARG A 53 8.99 16.18 9.52
CA ARG A 53 8.75 15.10 8.55
C ARG A 53 7.50 15.49 7.76
N ALA A 54 7.64 15.80 6.47
CA ALA A 54 6.54 16.20 5.59
C ALA A 54 5.34 15.26 5.81
N SER A 55 4.28 15.82 6.39
CA SER A 55 3.02 15.12 6.63
C SER A 55 2.02 15.57 5.59
N GLU A 56 1.31 14.63 4.98
CA GLU A 56 0.26 14.91 4.01
C GLU A 56 -1.03 14.27 4.50
N THR A 57 -2.17 14.93 4.28
CA THR A 57 -3.48 14.31 4.48
C THR A 57 -4.02 13.82 3.15
N LEU A 58 -4.19 12.50 3.05
CA LEU A 58 -4.89 11.88 1.94
C LEU A 58 -6.31 11.54 2.35
N TYR A 59 -7.16 11.25 1.37
CA TYR A 59 -8.56 10.93 1.60
C TYR A 59 -8.90 9.58 0.98
N TYR A 60 -9.85 8.88 1.58
CA TYR A 60 -10.44 7.65 1.05
C TYR A 60 -11.97 7.71 1.21
N SER A 61 -12.69 7.04 0.31
CA SER A 61 -14.15 6.96 0.37
C SER A 61 -14.58 5.72 1.13
N THR A 62 -15.37 5.88 2.19
CA THR A 62 -15.96 4.79 2.98
C THR A 62 -17.40 5.16 3.32
N ASN A 63 -18.35 4.24 3.11
CA ASN A 63 -19.80 4.49 3.25
C ASN A 63 -20.27 5.79 2.53
N GLY A 64 -19.76 6.05 1.32
CA GLY A 64 -20.10 7.24 0.53
C GLY A 64 -19.54 8.57 1.06
N GLN A 65 -18.69 8.54 2.10
CA GLN A 65 -18.09 9.73 2.71
C GLN A 65 -16.57 9.73 2.53
N MET A 66 -16.02 10.91 2.26
CA MET A 66 -14.57 11.13 2.22
C MET A 66 -14.01 11.29 3.62
N LYS A 67 -13.11 10.39 4.03
CA LYS A 67 -12.40 10.46 5.30
C LYS A 67 -10.93 10.76 5.08
N GLY A 68 -10.39 11.67 5.89
CA GLY A 68 -8.97 12.01 5.88
C GLY A 68 -8.13 11.00 6.65
N VAL A 69 -6.92 10.74 6.17
CA VAL A 69 -5.87 10.00 6.86
C VAL A 69 -4.56 10.75 6.69
N THR A 70 -3.96 11.15 7.82
CA THR A 70 -2.66 11.82 7.80
C THR A 70 -1.55 10.78 7.71
N ILE A 71 -0.76 10.87 6.65
CA ILE A 71 0.42 10.05 6.42
C ILE A 71 1.67 10.86 6.74
N LYS A 72 2.70 10.17 7.24
CA LYS A 72 4.01 10.76 7.55
C LYS A 72 5.09 9.85 6.99
N SER A 73 6.08 10.45 6.36
CA SER A 73 7.22 9.74 5.79
C SER A 73 7.86 8.80 6.84
N GLY A 74 7.97 7.52 6.48
CA GLY A 74 8.56 6.49 7.32
C GLY A 74 7.70 6.07 8.51
N GLN A 75 6.41 6.40 8.55
CA GLN A 75 5.48 6.02 9.62
C GLN A 75 4.28 5.23 9.08
N ARG A 76 3.84 4.26 9.89
CA ARG A 76 2.58 3.54 9.69
C ARG A 76 1.46 4.29 10.40
N THR A 77 0.34 4.50 9.74
CA THR A 77 -0.85 5.09 10.35
C THR A 77 -1.44 4.13 11.39
N PRO A 78 -2.24 4.63 12.35
CA PRO A 78 -3.17 3.78 13.08
C PRO A 78 -4.06 2.98 12.12
N GLU A 79 -4.55 1.85 12.61
CA GLU A 79 -5.55 1.07 11.88
C GLU A 79 -6.89 1.82 11.85
N PHE A 80 -7.57 1.76 10.71
CA PHE A 80 -8.89 2.36 10.51
C PHE A 80 -9.81 1.39 9.75
N SER A 81 -11.10 1.46 10.06
CA SER A 81 -12.11 0.65 9.38
C SER A 81 -12.41 1.22 7.98
N TYR A 82 -12.42 0.33 7.00
CA TYR A 82 -12.82 0.59 5.62
C TYR A 82 -14.02 -0.28 5.29
N VAL A 83 -15.14 0.38 4.96
CA VAL A 83 -16.37 -0.25 4.46
C VAL A 83 -16.70 0.40 3.13
N GLY A 84 -16.39 -0.30 2.04
CA GLY A 84 -16.44 0.29 0.71
C GLY A 84 -16.22 -0.73 -0.40
N PRO A 85 -16.15 -0.28 -1.66
CA PRO A 85 -15.91 -1.15 -2.81
C PRO A 85 -14.58 -1.92 -2.69
N LEU A 86 -14.45 -3.04 -3.41
CA LEU A 86 -13.17 -3.74 -3.50
C LEU A 86 -12.05 -2.87 -4.11
N GLU A 87 -12.36 -1.90 -4.98
CA GLU A 87 -11.36 -0.96 -5.47
C GLU A 87 -11.11 0.15 -4.43
N PHE A 88 -10.09 -0.04 -3.60
CA PHE A 88 -9.63 0.98 -2.66
C PHE A 88 -8.91 2.10 -3.43
N LYS A 89 -9.30 3.35 -3.16
CA LYS A 89 -8.71 4.55 -3.77
C LYS A 89 -8.27 5.54 -2.71
N LEU A 90 -7.08 6.10 -2.93
CA LEU A 90 -6.58 7.28 -2.23
C LEU A 90 -6.75 8.51 -3.12
N TYR A 91 -7.09 9.62 -2.47
CA TYR A 91 -7.34 10.90 -3.11
C TYR A 91 -6.54 12.01 -2.43
N ARG A 92 -6.19 13.03 -3.21
CA ARG A 92 -5.69 14.32 -2.73
C ARG A 92 -6.77 15.37 -2.94
N LYS A 93 -6.98 16.24 -1.95
CA LYS A 93 -7.83 17.43 -2.13
C LYS A 93 -7.07 18.43 -3.00
N THR A 94 -7.59 18.73 -4.19
CA THR A 94 -6.93 19.61 -5.17
C THR A 94 -7.50 21.02 -5.19
N GLY A 95 -8.62 21.26 -4.51
CA GLY A 95 -9.24 22.58 -4.41
C GLY A 95 -10.65 22.52 -3.86
N THR A 96 -11.42 23.55 -4.19
CA THR A 96 -12.86 23.65 -3.96
C THR A 96 -13.55 24.09 -5.24
N ASP A 97 -14.76 23.62 -5.48
CA ASP A 97 -15.57 24.06 -6.62
C ASP A 97 -16.23 25.44 -6.36
N ASN A 98 -17.02 25.90 -7.33
CA ASN A 98 -17.71 27.19 -7.28
C ASN A 98 -18.78 27.29 -6.17
N VAL A 99 -19.15 26.18 -5.54
CA VAL A 99 -20.10 26.13 -4.42
C VAL A 99 -19.40 25.79 -3.09
N GLY A 100 -18.06 25.83 -3.08
CA GLY A 100 -17.23 25.62 -1.89
C GLY A 100 -17.02 24.14 -1.52
N GLN A 101 -17.49 23.18 -2.32
CA GLN A 101 -17.32 21.77 -2.06
C GLN A 101 -15.90 21.32 -2.42
N PRO A 102 -15.25 20.47 -1.61
CA PRO A 102 -13.90 20.01 -1.87
C PRO A 102 -13.83 19.14 -3.13
N ILE A 103 -12.87 19.45 -4.01
CA ILE A 103 -12.55 18.64 -5.20
C ILE A 103 -11.45 17.64 -4.84
N TYR A 104 -11.67 16.37 -5.15
CA TYR A 104 -10.75 15.27 -4.87
C TYR A 104 -10.25 14.63 -6.17
N SER A 105 -8.94 14.46 -6.29
CA SER A 105 -8.31 13.76 -7.42
C SER A 105 -7.68 12.45 -6.95
N PRO A 106 -7.89 11.32 -7.67
CA PRO A 106 -7.32 10.04 -7.28
C PRO A 106 -5.80 10.05 -7.46
N VAL A 107 -5.07 9.59 -6.44
CA VAL A 107 -3.60 9.53 -6.43
C VAL A 107 -3.07 8.12 -6.29
N GLY A 108 -3.89 7.14 -5.93
CA GLY A 108 -3.48 5.74 -5.89
C GLY A 108 -4.70 4.83 -5.83
N LYS A 109 -4.59 3.62 -6.34
CA LYS A 109 -5.65 2.63 -6.26
C LYS A 109 -5.12 1.21 -6.15
N TYR A 110 -5.88 0.36 -5.47
CA TYR A 110 -5.56 -1.05 -5.30
C TYR A 110 -6.85 -1.88 -5.26
N GLN A 111 -6.83 -3.06 -5.89
CA GLN A 111 -7.93 -4.00 -5.88
C GLN A 111 -7.81 -4.92 -4.65
N LEU A 112 -8.63 -4.69 -3.62
CA LEU A 112 -8.69 -5.53 -2.45
C LEU A 112 -9.15 -6.95 -2.81
N LEU A 113 -8.55 -7.93 -2.14
CA LEU A 113 -8.95 -9.33 -2.29
C LEU A 113 -10.25 -9.60 -1.50
N PRO A 114 -11.18 -10.40 -2.03
CA PRO A 114 -12.35 -10.84 -1.27
C PRO A 114 -11.96 -11.52 0.04
N GLY A 115 -12.66 -11.21 1.13
CA GLY A 115 -12.45 -11.84 2.44
C GLY A 115 -11.25 -11.33 3.24
N ILE A 116 -10.54 -10.29 2.76
CA ILE A 116 -9.50 -9.62 3.54
C ILE A 116 -10.11 -9.00 4.80
N ARG A 117 -9.49 -9.25 5.97
CA ARG A 117 -9.94 -8.69 7.25
C ARG A 117 -9.03 -7.59 7.77
N ARG A 118 -7.73 -7.70 7.52
CA ARG A 118 -6.71 -6.75 7.97
C ARG A 118 -5.61 -6.62 6.92
N MET A 119 -5.26 -5.40 6.54
CA MET A 119 -4.23 -5.14 5.54
C MET A 119 -3.38 -3.93 5.93
N MET A 120 -2.09 -4.03 5.66
CA MET A 120 -1.19 -2.88 5.60
C MET A 120 -0.91 -2.56 4.14
N ILE A 121 -1.04 -1.31 3.73
CA ILE A 121 -0.71 -0.85 2.37
C ILE A 121 0.56 -0.01 2.45
N SER A 122 1.64 -0.51 1.87
CA SER A 122 2.86 0.28 1.68
C SER A 122 2.69 1.20 0.48
N MET A 123 3.03 2.47 0.64
CA MET A 123 2.84 3.51 -0.36
C MET A 123 4.18 4.05 -0.81
N ILE A 124 4.48 3.92 -2.11
CA ILE A 124 5.69 4.46 -2.73
C ILE A 124 5.31 5.68 -3.56
N ASP A 125 5.96 6.82 -3.30
CA ASP A 125 5.74 8.05 -4.06
C ASP A 125 6.31 7.94 -5.49
N GLN A 126 5.49 8.31 -6.48
CA GLN A 126 5.84 8.39 -7.90
C GLN A 126 5.63 9.82 -8.44
N GLY A 127 5.75 10.82 -7.57
CA GLY A 127 5.58 12.25 -7.87
C GLY A 127 4.13 12.70 -7.68
N THR A 128 3.27 12.49 -8.67
CA THR A 128 1.85 12.90 -8.59
C THR A 128 0.93 11.81 -8.05
N ARG A 129 1.42 10.57 -8.02
CA ARG A 129 0.67 9.36 -7.66
C ARG A 129 1.47 8.50 -6.68
N PHE A 130 0.79 7.56 -6.06
CA PHE A 130 1.37 6.52 -5.22
C PHE A 130 1.19 5.15 -5.86
N SER A 131 2.25 4.35 -5.84
CA SER A 131 2.13 2.90 -5.99
C SER A 131 1.73 2.28 -4.66
N LEU A 132 0.68 1.47 -4.67
CA LEU A 132 0.10 0.85 -3.47
C LEU A 132 0.44 -0.63 -3.45
N ILE A 133 1.17 -1.07 -2.42
CA ILE A 133 1.65 -2.44 -2.28
C ILE A 133 0.96 -3.06 -1.05
N PRO A 134 0.04 -4.01 -1.26
CA PRO A 134 -0.74 -4.63 -0.20
C PRO A 134 0.08 -5.65 0.57
N ILE A 135 -0.15 -5.74 1.88
CA ILE A 135 0.37 -6.79 2.75
C ILE A 135 -0.79 -7.30 3.58
N ASP A 136 -1.24 -8.51 3.28
CA ASP A 136 -2.31 -9.18 4.03
C ASP A 136 -1.82 -9.55 5.43
N LEU A 137 -2.51 -9.01 6.44
CA LEU A 137 -2.24 -9.25 7.85
C LEU A 137 -3.37 -10.05 8.52
N SER A 138 -4.34 -10.54 7.76
CA SER A 138 -5.52 -11.25 8.27
C SER A 138 -5.15 -12.52 9.02
N LYS A 139 -4.07 -13.20 8.59
CA LYS A 139 -3.55 -14.42 9.24
C LYS A 139 -2.34 -14.18 10.13
N ALA A 140 -2.03 -12.93 10.49
CA ALA A 140 -0.85 -12.61 11.31
C ALA A 140 -0.80 -13.41 12.62
N GLN A 141 -1.95 -13.66 13.25
CA GLN A 141 -2.04 -14.45 14.49
C GLN A 141 -1.74 -15.95 14.30
N GLU A 142 -2.06 -16.50 13.13
CA GLU A 142 -1.72 -17.89 12.75
C GLU A 142 -0.26 -18.00 12.31
N GLN A 143 0.35 -16.88 11.89
CA GLN A 143 1.72 -16.78 11.38
C GLN A 143 2.73 -16.36 12.48
N LYS A 144 2.41 -16.62 13.76
CA LYS A 144 3.35 -16.36 14.87
C LYS A 144 4.65 -17.13 14.66
N ASN A 145 5.76 -16.51 15.05
CA ASN A 145 7.11 -17.02 14.81
C ASN A 145 7.45 -17.14 13.32
N ASN A 146 6.84 -16.33 12.45
CA ASN A 146 7.26 -16.18 11.07
C ASN A 146 7.67 -14.73 10.78
N ALA A 147 8.45 -14.55 9.72
CA ALA A 147 8.75 -13.26 9.14
C ALA A 147 8.41 -13.26 7.65
N LEU A 148 7.71 -12.24 7.19
CA LEU A 148 7.54 -11.92 5.79
C LEU A 148 8.64 -10.96 5.37
N ILE A 149 9.44 -11.34 4.38
CA ILE A 149 10.44 -10.47 3.77
C ILE A 149 9.91 -10.09 2.39
N PHE A 150 9.74 -8.79 2.14
CA PHE A 150 9.12 -8.25 0.93
C PHE A 150 10.13 -7.39 0.17
N ASN A 151 10.31 -7.67 -1.13
CA ASN A 151 11.15 -6.88 -2.02
C ASN A 151 10.35 -5.72 -2.61
N LEU A 152 10.65 -4.47 -2.23
CA LEU A 152 10.02 -3.27 -2.80
C LEU A 152 10.86 -2.62 -3.91
N SER A 153 11.98 -3.21 -4.32
CA SER A 153 12.76 -2.72 -5.45
C SER A 153 12.24 -3.23 -6.79
N SER A 154 12.72 -2.61 -7.85
CA SER A 154 12.50 -3.01 -9.24
C SER A 154 13.45 -4.12 -9.71
N MET A 155 14.36 -4.61 -8.86
CA MET A 155 15.36 -5.61 -9.22
C MET A 155 15.20 -6.89 -8.39
N PRO A 156 15.50 -8.08 -8.95
CA PRO A 156 15.60 -9.30 -8.16
C PRO A 156 16.67 -9.16 -7.07
N ILE A 157 16.39 -9.72 -5.89
CA ILE A 157 17.31 -9.72 -4.74
C ILE A 157 17.55 -11.15 -4.31
N VAL A 158 18.81 -11.49 -4.05
CA VAL A 158 19.17 -12.69 -3.31
C VAL A 158 19.26 -12.34 -1.83
N CYS A 159 18.48 -13.02 -1.01
CA CYS A 159 18.44 -12.82 0.43
C CYS A 159 18.97 -14.05 1.16
N GLN A 160 19.77 -13.82 2.19
CA GLN A 160 20.03 -14.78 3.25
C GLN A 160 19.40 -14.25 4.53
N ALA A 161 18.54 -15.04 5.15
CA ALA A 161 17.86 -14.68 6.39
C ALA A 161 18.00 -15.84 7.38
N GLY A 162 18.84 -15.66 8.40
CA GLY A 162 19.39 -16.75 9.19
C GLY A 162 20.11 -17.77 8.30
N GLU A 163 19.69 -19.04 8.39
CA GLU A 163 20.26 -20.15 7.60
C GLU A 163 19.59 -20.31 6.22
N LYS A 164 18.52 -19.57 5.93
CA LYS A 164 17.77 -19.71 4.67
C LYS A 164 18.26 -18.73 3.62
N GLN A 165 18.62 -19.25 2.45
CA GLN A 165 18.87 -18.45 1.26
C GLN A 165 17.70 -18.58 0.26
N PHE A 166 17.30 -17.48 -0.36
CA PHE A 166 16.22 -17.45 -1.33
C PHE A 166 16.32 -16.20 -2.22
N ASN A 167 15.65 -16.26 -3.37
CA ASN A 167 15.55 -15.12 -4.30
C ASN A 167 14.16 -14.49 -4.16
N LEU A 168 14.09 -13.17 -4.32
CA LEU A 168 12.87 -12.40 -4.38
C LEU A 168 12.90 -11.56 -5.65
N ASP A 169 12.03 -11.89 -6.61
CA ASP A 169 11.75 -11.01 -7.74
C ASP A 169 11.14 -9.68 -7.26
N PRO A 170 11.12 -8.65 -8.13
CA PRO A 170 10.48 -7.38 -7.82
C PRO A 170 9.05 -7.55 -7.31
N LEU A 171 8.70 -6.86 -6.23
CA LEU A 171 7.38 -6.87 -5.60
C LEU A 171 6.91 -8.24 -5.09
N GLN A 172 7.82 -9.21 -4.95
CA GLN A 172 7.52 -10.49 -4.33
C GLN A 172 7.91 -10.53 -2.85
N SER A 173 7.38 -11.55 -2.16
CA SER A 173 7.70 -11.79 -0.76
C SER A 173 7.90 -13.26 -0.45
N LYS A 174 8.63 -13.51 0.63
CA LYS A 174 8.86 -14.84 1.18
C LYS A 174 8.57 -14.84 2.66
N THR A 175 7.74 -15.78 3.08
CA THR A 175 7.58 -16.10 4.50
C THR A 175 8.63 -17.11 4.92
N ILE A 176 9.36 -16.80 5.99
CA ILE A 176 10.31 -17.68 6.64
C ILE A 176 9.87 -17.98 8.07
N SER A 177 10.20 -19.17 8.54
CA SER A 177 9.96 -19.55 9.93
C SER A 177 11.11 -19.08 10.81
N LEU A 178 10.76 -18.51 11.96
CA LEU A 178 11.65 -18.08 13.04
C LEU A 178 11.64 -19.10 14.19
N SER A 179 11.07 -20.29 13.99
CA SER A 179 10.92 -21.32 15.04
C SER A 179 12.26 -21.77 15.62
N SER A 180 13.33 -21.80 14.81
CA SER A 180 14.69 -22.12 15.23
C SER A 180 15.40 -20.99 15.98
N VAL A 181 14.85 -19.77 15.96
CA VAL A 181 15.44 -18.62 16.64
C VAL A 181 15.16 -18.76 18.14
N LYS A 182 16.21 -18.95 18.95
CA LYS A 182 16.09 -18.89 20.42
C LYS A 182 15.55 -17.51 20.85
N SER A 183 14.83 -17.45 21.97
CA SER A 183 14.22 -16.21 22.45
C SER A 183 15.26 -15.08 22.53
N ASP A 184 14.89 -13.90 22.03
CA ASP A 184 15.68 -12.66 22.06
C ASP A 184 17.02 -12.67 21.31
N LEU A 185 17.13 -13.49 20.25
CA LEU A 185 18.29 -13.49 19.38
C LEU A 185 18.26 -12.41 18.30
N GLN A 186 19.47 -12.09 17.88
CA GLN A 186 19.80 -11.34 16.68
C GLN A 186 19.51 -12.19 15.44
N PHE A 187 18.60 -11.73 14.60
CA PHE A 187 18.25 -12.34 13.32
C PHE A 187 18.98 -11.62 12.19
N GLU A 188 19.97 -12.27 11.61
CA GLU A 188 20.77 -11.71 10.53
C GLU A 188 20.02 -11.79 9.20
N ILE A 189 19.99 -10.67 8.47
CA ILE A 189 19.51 -10.58 7.10
C ILE A 189 20.63 -9.96 6.26
N LYS A 190 21.00 -10.65 5.18
CA LYS A 190 21.91 -10.17 4.14
C LYS A 190 21.18 -10.18 2.81
N CYS A 191 21.41 -9.17 1.98
CA CYS A 191 20.80 -9.06 0.67
C CYS A 191 21.84 -8.60 -0.35
N ALA A 192 21.81 -9.21 -1.52
CA ALA A 192 22.65 -8.86 -2.65
C ALA A 192 21.81 -8.75 -3.93
N ILE A 193 22.26 -7.90 -4.85
CA ILE A 193 21.72 -7.78 -6.21
C ILE A 193 22.84 -8.05 -7.21
N GLN A 194 22.46 -8.36 -8.44
CA GLN A 194 23.41 -8.45 -9.55
C GLN A 194 23.27 -7.21 -10.44
N VAL A 195 24.37 -6.49 -10.66
CA VAL A 195 24.46 -5.32 -11.54
C VAL A 195 25.63 -5.55 -12.49
N ASP A 196 25.42 -5.43 -13.80
CA ASP A 196 26.45 -5.65 -14.82
C ASP A 196 27.22 -6.97 -14.64
N ASN A 197 26.48 -8.05 -14.31
CA ASN A 197 26.97 -9.39 -13.97
C ASN A 197 27.79 -9.52 -12.67
N GLU A 198 28.00 -8.45 -11.92
CA GLU A 198 28.69 -8.47 -10.62
C GLU A 198 27.71 -8.48 -9.46
N TRP A 199 27.99 -9.30 -8.44
CA TRP A 199 27.19 -9.34 -7.22
C TRP A 199 27.61 -8.24 -6.26
N SER A 200 26.66 -7.39 -5.88
CA SER A 200 26.85 -6.32 -4.91
C SER A 200 26.01 -6.58 -3.67
N LEU A 201 26.63 -6.57 -2.49
CA LEU A 201 25.93 -6.63 -1.21
C LEU A 201 25.26 -5.28 -0.95
N VAL A 202 23.94 -5.28 -0.83
CA VAL A 202 23.14 -4.06 -0.68
C VAL A 202 22.62 -3.85 0.73
N TYR A 203 22.52 -4.91 1.52
CA TYR A 203 22.15 -4.85 2.92
C TYR A 203 22.83 -5.98 3.70
N SER A 204 23.33 -5.66 4.89
CA SER A 204 23.76 -6.65 5.88
C SER A 204 23.50 -6.09 7.26
N GLY A 205 22.63 -6.74 8.02
CA GLY A 205 22.24 -6.25 9.33
C GLY A 205 21.58 -7.30 10.18
N SER A 206 21.54 -7.02 11.47
CA SER A 206 20.95 -7.88 12.49
C SER A 206 19.71 -7.22 13.10
N GLN A 207 18.66 -8.01 13.26
CA GLN A 207 17.35 -7.57 13.74
C GLN A 207 17.01 -8.31 15.03
N THR A 208 16.76 -7.59 16.12
CA THR A 208 16.25 -8.23 17.34
C THR A 208 14.81 -8.70 17.12
N ILE A 209 14.56 -10.00 17.26
CA ILE A 209 13.23 -10.58 17.14
C ILE A 209 12.84 -11.32 18.42
N ARG A 210 11.53 -11.32 18.72
CA ARG A 210 10.94 -11.94 19.89
C ARG A 210 10.01 -13.05 19.44
N LYS A 211 10.07 -14.21 20.11
CA LYS A 211 9.14 -15.32 19.91
C LYS A 211 7.69 -14.87 20.11
N GLY A 212 6.77 -15.55 19.44
CA GLY A 212 5.33 -15.32 19.50
C GLY A 212 4.83 -14.16 18.65
N ASN A 213 5.69 -13.53 17.84
CA ASN A 213 5.33 -12.41 16.98
C ASN A 213 5.42 -12.78 15.50
N TYR A 214 4.64 -12.07 14.67
CA TYR A 214 4.81 -12.03 13.22
C TYR A 214 5.50 -10.72 12.84
N TYR A 215 6.53 -10.84 11.99
CA TYR A 215 7.32 -9.71 11.53
C TYR A 215 7.12 -9.49 10.04
N VAL A 216 7.08 -8.23 9.63
CA VAL A 216 7.13 -7.83 8.21
C VAL A 216 8.37 -6.99 8.01
N PHE A 217 9.25 -7.42 7.12
CA PHE A 217 10.45 -6.72 6.69
C PHE A 217 10.26 -6.24 5.26
N LEU A 218 10.36 -4.92 5.06
CA LEU A 218 10.33 -4.29 3.75
C LEU A 218 11.76 -3.97 3.33
N LEU A 219 12.24 -4.60 2.26
CA LEU A 219 13.51 -4.31 1.61
C LEU A 219 13.28 -3.17 0.62
N MET A 220 13.93 -2.03 0.84
CA MET A 220 13.75 -0.84 0.02
C MET A 220 15.10 -0.35 -0.48
N PRO A 221 15.25 -0.09 -1.80
CA PRO A 221 16.44 0.57 -2.29
C PRO A 221 16.49 2.01 -1.74
N ASP A 222 17.69 2.47 -1.43
CA ASP A 222 17.96 3.90 -1.22
C ASP A 222 18.06 4.62 -2.58
N ASP A 223 18.13 5.95 -2.55
CA ASP A 223 18.07 6.78 -3.76
C ASP A 223 19.23 6.54 -4.75
N ASP A 224 20.34 5.99 -4.27
CA ASP A 224 21.50 5.65 -5.09
C ASP A 224 21.38 4.28 -5.79
N GLY A 225 20.38 3.47 -5.42
CA GLY A 225 20.17 2.11 -5.92
C GLY A 225 21.26 1.11 -5.51
N LYS A 226 22.23 1.51 -4.68
CA LYS A 226 23.39 0.71 -4.26
C LYS A 226 23.25 0.17 -2.86
N THR A 227 22.59 0.91 -1.97
CA THR A 227 22.27 0.44 -0.63
C THR A 227 20.78 0.23 -0.47
N TYR A 228 20.43 -0.70 0.39
CA TYR A 228 19.06 -1.00 0.74
C TYR A 228 18.88 -0.78 2.23
N ARG A 229 17.71 -0.31 2.60
CA ARG A 229 17.26 -0.23 4.00
C ARG A 229 16.18 -1.28 4.26
N ILE A 230 16.15 -1.76 5.50
CA ILE A 230 15.06 -2.60 6.00
C ILE A 230 14.17 -1.76 6.92
N VAL A 231 12.86 -1.79 6.64
CA VAL A 231 11.85 -1.34 7.61
C VAL A 231 11.11 -2.54 8.16
N ARG A 232 10.97 -2.56 9.48
CA ARG A 232 10.40 -3.68 10.22
C ARG A 232 9.12 -3.27 10.92
N PHE A 233 8.08 -4.07 10.73
CA PHE A 233 6.85 -4.02 11.53
C PHE A 233 6.70 -5.28 12.36
N ARG A 234 6.13 -5.11 13.55
CA ARG A 234 5.61 -6.18 14.39
C ARG A 234 4.10 -6.06 14.37
N THR A 235 3.41 -7.14 14.02
CA THR A 235 1.96 -7.12 13.69
C THR A 235 1.10 -7.87 14.69
#